data_AF-A0A2V6EXL0-F1
#
_entry.id   AF-A0A2V6EXL0-F1
#
_cell.length_a   1.000
_cell.length_b   1.000
_cell.length_c   1.000
_cell.angle_alpha   90.00
_cell.angle_beta   90.00
_cell.angle_gamma   90.00
#
_symmetry.space_group_name_H-M   'P 1'
#
loop_
_entity.id
_entity.type
_entity.pdbx_description
1 polymer ?
#
loop_
_entity_poly.entity_id
_entity_poly.type
_entity_poly.pdbx_seq_one_letter_code
_entity_poly.pdbx_strand_id
1 'polypeptide(L)'
;MGIGLCLFLTGCATTKIDWNSRIGNYTYDQAVAELGPPDKSAKLTDGTIVAEWLTRRGYSGGSVGFMHGYGYPYYYHPWYPYYEPPSPDYFIRLTFGPDGRLRAYQRVVR
;
A
#
# COMPACT_ATOMS: atom_id res chain seq x y z
N MET A 1 -16.31 -39.87 15.80
CA MET A 1 -15.93 -38.74 16.67
C MET A 1 -15.22 -37.70 15.80
N GLY A 2 -15.86 -36.54 15.61
CA GLY A 2 -15.35 -35.25 15.12
C GLY A 2 -14.24 -35.18 14.06
N ILE A 3 -14.63 -34.85 12.83
CA ILE A 3 -13.76 -34.20 11.83
C ILE A 3 -13.49 -32.78 12.31
N GLY A 4 -12.23 -32.46 12.64
CA GLY A 4 -11.80 -31.14 13.10
C GLY A 4 -10.50 -30.73 12.42
N LEU A 5 -10.54 -30.56 11.10
CA LEU A 5 -9.40 -30.01 10.36
C LEU A 5 -9.67 -28.52 10.14
N CYS A 6 -9.06 -27.70 11.00
CA CYS A 6 -9.11 -26.25 10.98
C CYS A 6 -8.75 -25.71 9.59
N LEU A 7 -9.76 -25.15 8.92
CA LEU A 7 -9.59 -24.26 7.78
C LEU A 7 -8.84 -23.01 8.25
N PHE A 8 -7.51 -23.01 8.10
CA PHE A 8 -6.72 -21.78 8.11
C PHE A 8 -7.05 -21.00 6.84
N LEU A 9 -8.20 -20.33 6.88
CA LEU A 9 -8.51 -19.19 6.03
C LEU A 9 -7.60 -18.05 6.45
N THR A 10 -6.32 -18.09 6.06
CA THR A 10 -5.51 -16.87 5.94
C THR A 10 -6.02 -16.13 4.73
N GLY A 11 -7.22 -15.58 4.86
CA GLY A 11 -7.69 -14.54 3.95
C GLY A 11 -6.61 -13.47 3.97
N CYS A 12 -6.05 -13.17 2.79
CA CYS A 12 -5.20 -12.02 2.58
C CYS A 12 -6.11 -10.79 2.70
N ALA A 13 -6.61 -10.54 3.91
CA ALA A 13 -7.24 -9.29 4.25
C ALA A 13 -6.14 -8.27 4.04
N THR A 14 -6.29 -7.44 3.00
CA THR A 14 -5.55 -6.20 2.89
C THR A 14 -5.91 -5.38 4.14
N THR A 15 -5.15 -5.58 5.22
CA THR A 15 -5.33 -4.87 6.46
C THR A 15 -4.86 -3.45 6.18
N LYS A 16 -5.83 -2.57 5.92
CA LYS A 16 -5.56 -1.14 5.81
C LYS A 16 -4.94 -0.73 7.14
N ILE A 17 -3.68 -0.29 7.12
CA ILE A 17 -2.99 0.16 8.33
C ILE A 17 -3.76 1.35 8.90
N ASP A 18 -4.28 1.19 10.11
CA ASP A 18 -4.94 2.26 10.85
C ASP A 18 -3.88 3.15 11.49
N TRP A 19 -3.44 4.15 10.75
CA TRP A 19 -2.43 5.10 11.21
C TRP A 19 -2.93 5.98 12.36
N ASN A 20 -4.24 6.17 12.49
CA ASN A 20 -4.82 7.01 13.54
C ASN A 20 -4.62 6.40 14.93
N SER A 21 -4.78 5.09 15.07
CA SER A 21 -4.49 4.34 16.31
C SER A 21 -3.03 4.38 16.74
N ARG A 22 -2.12 4.68 15.81
CA ARG A 22 -0.67 4.70 15.99
C ARG A 22 -0.14 6.07 16.42
N ILE A 23 -0.94 7.13 16.29
CA ILE A 23 -0.57 8.49 16.71
C ILE A 23 -0.26 8.49 18.21
N GLY A 24 0.88 9.05 18.60
CA GLY A 24 1.33 9.20 19.98
C GLY A 24 2.09 8.01 20.58
N ASN A 25 2.03 6.82 19.97
CA ASN A 25 2.77 5.62 20.43
C ASN A 25 3.81 5.14 19.42
N TYR A 26 3.57 5.38 18.13
CA TYR A 26 4.41 4.88 17.05
C TYR A 26 5.67 5.72 16.89
N THR A 27 6.84 5.09 16.78
CA THR A 27 8.13 5.78 16.69
C THR A 27 8.74 5.66 15.29
N TYR A 28 9.71 6.53 14.99
CA TYR A 28 10.43 6.48 13.73
C TYR A 28 11.11 5.13 13.50
N ASP A 29 11.73 4.56 14.54
CA ASP A 29 12.42 3.26 14.44
C ASP A 29 11.45 2.11 14.14
N GLN A 30 10.26 2.12 14.75
CA GLN A 30 9.19 1.16 14.42
C GLN A 30 8.73 1.30 12.97
N ALA A 31 8.62 2.54 12.46
CA ALA A 31 8.32 2.78 11.05
C ALA A 31 9.37 2.18 10.13
N VAL A 32 10.65 2.33 10.46
CA VAL A 32 11.76 1.76 9.70
C VAL A 32 11.77 0.24 9.78
N ALA A 33 11.47 -0.34 10.93
CA ALA A 33 11.42 -1.79 11.12
C ALA A 33 10.24 -2.44 10.36
N GLU A 34 9.07 -1.78 10.31
CA GLU A 34 7.87 -2.31 9.63
C GLU A 34 7.84 -2.02 8.13
N LEU A 35 8.20 -0.81 7.71
CA LEU A 35 8.10 -0.37 6.31
C LEU A 35 9.44 -0.39 5.56
N GLY A 36 10.55 -0.55 6.26
CA GLY A 36 11.88 -0.40 5.71
C GLY A 36 12.37 1.05 5.73
N PRO A 37 13.51 1.34 5.09
CA PRO A 37 14.06 2.69 5.04
C PRO A 37 13.07 3.65 4.33
N PRO A 38 12.90 4.89 4.84
CA PRO A 38 12.06 5.87 4.18
C PRO A 38 12.64 6.24 2.81
N ASP A 39 11.75 6.55 1.86
CA ASP A 39 12.13 7.04 0.54
C ASP A 39 12.68 8.47 0.64
N LYS A 40 12.03 9.30 1.47
CA LYS A 40 12.51 10.65 1.82
C LYS A 40 12.39 10.87 3.31
N SER A 41 13.36 11.56 3.89
CA SER A 41 13.28 12.09 5.25
C SER A 41 13.75 13.53 5.28
N ALA A 42 13.12 14.34 6.12
CA ALA A 42 13.40 15.74 6.33
C ALA A 42 13.30 16.04 7.83
N LYS A 43 14.41 16.46 8.44
CA LYS A 43 14.42 16.91 9.82
C LYS A 43 14.25 18.43 9.83
N LEU A 44 13.20 18.91 10.48
CA LEU A 44 12.94 20.33 10.65
C LEU A 44 13.81 20.90 11.77
N THR A 45 14.03 22.21 11.75
CA THR A 45 14.78 22.95 12.78
C THR A 45 14.16 22.82 14.18
N ASP A 46 12.85 22.58 14.25
CA ASP A 46 12.10 22.38 15.49
C ASP A 46 12.28 20.96 16.09
N GLY A 47 13.18 20.15 15.54
CA GLY A 47 13.41 18.76 15.98
C GLY A 47 12.38 17.74 15.49
N THR A 48 11.36 18.19 14.75
CA THR A 48 10.36 17.34 14.10
C THR A 48 11.00 16.59 12.92
N ILE A 49 10.72 15.29 12.80
CA ILE A 49 11.18 14.46 11.68
C ILE A 49 9.99 14.14 10.80
N VAL A 50 10.05 14.51 9.54
CA VAL A 50 9.07 14.13 8.53
C VAL A 50 9.71 13.08 7.64
N ALA A 51 9.08 11.92 7.51
CA ALA A 51 9.55 10.89 6.62
C ALA A 51 8.43 10.33 5.74
N GLU A 52 8.76 9.98 4.51
CA GLU A 52 7.85 9.55 3.45
C GLU A 52 8.24 8.13 3.02
N TRP A 53 7.26 7.24 3.00
CA TRP A 53 7.40 5.85 2.56
C TRP A 53 6.48 5.57 1.39
N LEU A 54 6.97 4.82 0.41
CA LEU A 54 6.19 4.34 -0.72
C LEU A 54 5.36 3.13 -0.28
N THR A 55 4.05 3.33 -0.08
CA THR A 55 3.13 2.27 0.38
C THR A 55 2.65 1.38 -0.75
N ARG A 56 2.47 1.95 -1.94
CA ARG A 56 2.06 1.20 -3.12
C ARG A 56 2.73 1.86 -4.33
N ARG A 57 3.54 1.07 -5.03
CA ARG A 57 3.99 1.47 -6.36
C ARG A 57 2.81 1.49 -7.30
N GLY A 58 2.68 2.59 -8.03
CA GLY A 58 1.90 2.66 -9.23
C GLY A 58 2.41 1.62 -10.22
N TYR A 59 1.49 1.03 -10.99
CA TYR A 59 1.86 0.19 -12.11
C TYR A 59 1.58 0.97 -13.38
N SER A 60 2.56 1.05 -14.26
CA SER A 60 2.36 1.55 -15.62
C SER A 60 1.38 0.59 -16.31
N GLY A 61 0.25 1.13 -16.76
CA GLY A 61 -0.83 0.40 -17.44
C GLY A 61 -0.40 -0.25 -18.75
N GLY A 62 0.45 -1.27 -18.66
CA GLY A 62 1.07 -1.96 -19.78
C GLY A 62 0.86 -3.48 -19.75
N SER A 63 0.07 -4.00 -18.81
CA SER A 63 -0.40 -5.38 -18.87
C SER A 63 -1.46 -5.49 -19.96
N VAL A 64 -1.03 -5.90 -21.16
CA VAL A 64 -1.94 -6.39 -22.20
C VAL A 64 -2.49 -7.72 -21.71
N GLY A 65 -3.54 -7.69 -20.90
CA GLY A 65 -4.27 -8.87 -20.51
C GLY A 65 -4.99 -9.42 -21.75
N PHE A 66 -4.44 -10.46 -22.37
CA PHE A 66 -5.21 -11.26 -23.32
C PHE A 66 -6.28 -12.00 -22.52
N MET A 67 -7.46 -11.39 -22.38
CA MET A 67 -8.61 -12.04 -21.76
C MET A 67 -9.01 -13.21 -22.66
N HIS A 68 -8.54 -14.42 -22.31
CA HIS A 68 -8.99 -15.64 -22.94
C HIS A 68 -10.46 -15.82 -22.57
N GLY A 69 -11.35 -15.46 -23.50
CA GLY A 69 -12.76 -15.80 -23.43
C GLY A 69 -12.90 -17.32 -23.38
N TYR A 70 -13.11 -17.86 -22.19
CA TYR A 70 -13.68 -19.19 -22.03
C TYR A 70 -15.11 -19.15 -22.57
N GLY A 71 -15.31 -19.64 -23.79
CA GLY A 71 -16.63 -20.04 -24.26
C GLY A 71 -17.03 -19.53 -25.64
N TYR A 72 -17.38 -20.52 -26.48
CA TYR A 72 -18.25 -20.47 -27.66
C TYR A 72 -17.62 -20.08 -29.02
N PRO A 73 -17.54 -21.04 -29.97
CA PRO A 73 -16.85 -20.87 -31.26
C PRO A 73 -17.57 -19.99 -32.30
N TYR A 74 -18.64 -19.27 -31.94
CA TYR A 74 -19.48 -18.55 -32.91
C TYR A 74 -19.53 -17.02 -32.73
N TYR A 75 -18.87 -16.47 -31.70
CA TYR A 75 -18.84 -15.01 -31.50
C TYR A 75 -17.48 -14.46 -31.90
N TYR A 76 -17.41 -13.92 -33.12
CA TYR A 76 -16.29 -13.14 -33.63
C TYR A 76 -16.32 -11.76 -32.93
N HIS A 77 -15.92 -11.69 -31.67
CA HIS A 77 -15.82 -10.42 -30.96
C HIS A 77 -14.52 -9.72 -31.39
N PRO A 78 -14.56 -8.45 -31.83
CA PRO A 78 -13.36 -7.71 -32.14
C PRO A 78 -12.45 -7.64 -30.91
N TRP A 79 -11.15 -7.87 -31.12
CA TRP A 79 -10.12 -7.68 -30.11
C TRP A 79 -9.99 -6.19 -29.80
N TYR A 80 -10.62 -5.75 -28.71
CA TYR A 80 -10.36 -4.43 -28.17
C TYR A 80 -9.16 -4.52 -27.23
N PRO A 81 -8.04 -3.84 -27.52
CA PRO A 81 -6.97 -3.70 -26.55
C PRO A 81 -7.51 -2.92 -25.35
N TYR A 82 -7.73 -3.62 -24.24
CA TYR A 82 -8.05 -3.00 -22.97
C TYR A 82 -6.73 -2.54 -22.35
N TYR A 83 -6.51 -1.23 -22.36
CA TYR A 83 -5.41 -0.62 -21.62
C TYR A 83 -5.87 -0.40 -20.18
N GLU A 84 -5.27 -1.13 -19.24
CA GLU A 84 -5.44 -0.80 -17.82
C GLU A 84 -4.97 0.64 -17.58
N PRO A 85 -5.76 1.52 -16.96
CA PRO A 85 -5.30 2.86 -16.64
C PRO A 85 -4.11 2.76 -15.66
N PRO A 86 -3.04 3.56 -15.86
CA PRO A 86 -1.91 3.57 -14.95
C PRO A 86 -2.37 3.91 -13.54
N SER A 87 -1.97 3.10 -12.56
CA SER A 87 -2.23 3.41 -11.15
C SER A 87 -1.16 4.39 -10.65
N PRO A 88 -1.53 5.47 -9.93
CA PRO A 88 -0.56 6.39 -9.36
C PRO A 88 0.24 5.76 -8.20
N ASP A 89 1.39 6.35 -7.87
CA ASP A 89 2.20 5.97 -6.72
C ASP A 89 1.58 6.52 -5.43
N TYR A 90 1.41 5.67 -4.42
CA TYR A 90 0.88 6.06 -3.12
C TYR A 90 2.00 6.11 -2.08
N PHE A 91 2.23 7.30 -1.54
CA PHE A 91 3.15 7.56 -0.46
C PHE A 91 2.41 7.82 0.84
N ILE A 92 3.01 7.42 1.95
CA ILE A 92 2.60 7.80 3.31
C ILE A 92 3.68 8.69 3.90
N ARG A 93 3.30 9.92 4.25
CA ARG A 93 4.14 10.86 4.96
C ARG A 93 3.79 10.78 6.45
N LEU A 94 4.74 10.36 7.26
CA LEU A 94 4.63 10.34 8.71
C LEU A 94 5.41 11.53 9.28
N THR A 95 4.79 12.24 10.21
CA THR A 95 5.39 13.37 10.93
C THR A 95 5.59 12.96 12.37
N PHE A 96 6.85 12.85 12.78
CA PHE A 96 7.27 12.55 14.13
C PHE A 96 7.63 13.84 14.84
N GLY A 97 7.08 14.06 16.03
CA GLY A 97 7.46 15.21 16.86
C GLY A 97 8.89 15.11 17.38
N PRO A 98 9.39 16.15 18.07
CA PRO A 98 10.72 16.14 18.70
C PRO A 98 10.86 15.08 19.80
N ASP A 99 9.72 14.57 20.29
CA ASP A 99 9.59 13.41 21.19
C ASP A 99 9.78 12.06 20.49
N GLY A 100 10.00 12.06 19.16
CA GLY A 100 10.24 10.85 18.36
C GLY A 100 8.98 10.01 18.10
N ARG A 101 7.80 10.54 18.45
CA ARG A 101 6.51 9.86 18.31
C ARG A 101 5.71 10.42 17.14
N LEU A 102 4.92 9.57 16.52
CA LEU A 102 4.05 9.91 15.39
C LEU A 102 3.01 10.93 15.86
N ARG A 103 3.06 12.13 15.30
CA ARG A 103 2.13 13.22 15.58
C ARG A 103 1.04 13.32 14.54
N ALA A 104 1.40 13.09 13.27
CA ALA A 104 0.46 13.16 12.17
C ALA A 104 0.90 12.22 11.04
N TYR A 105 -0.07 11.77 10.25
CA TYR A 105 0.18 11.06 8.99
C TYR A 105 -0.59 11.75 7.86
N GLN A 106 -0.04 11.70 6.66
CA GLN A 106 -0.66 12.22 5.45
C GLN A 106 -0.45 11.23 4.31
N ARG A 107 -1.52 10.91 3.58
CA ARG A 107 -1.43 10.10 2.35
C ARG A 107 -1.20 11.04 1.18
N VAL A 108 -0.15 10.79 0.41
CA VAL A 108 0.24 11.55 -0.77
C VAL A 108 0.13 10.63 -1.97
N VAL A 109 -0.59 11.07 -3.00
CA VAL A 109 -0.73 10.32 -4.26
C VAL A 109 -0.02 11.13 -5.33
N ARG A 110 0.84 10.50 -6.12
CA ARG A 110 1.59 11.13 -7.21
C ARG A 110 1.46 10.35 -8.51
#